data_AF-A0A1G4HI02-F1
#
_entry.id   AF-A0A1G4HI02-F1
#
_cell.length_a   1.000
_cell.length_b   1.000
_cell.length_c   1.000
_cell.angle_alpha   90.00
_cell.angle_beta   90.00
_cell.angle_gamma   90.00
#
_symmetry.space_group_name_H-M   'P 1'
#
loop_
_entity.id
_entity.type
_entity.pdbx_description
1 polymer ?
#
loop_
_entity_poly.entity_id
_entity_poly.type
_entity_poly.pdbx_seq_one_letter_code
_entity_poly.pdbx_strand_id
1 'polypeptide(L)'
;MKEVEPDNDELFKKAYNLKKNELFKFYIEFNKNCNNNDEECKGIEIPDSLKTNNYLSKLYLKYIRNIKNIKTENFSKFKSINQGNNIEQRCIYLKYWIYDIISNNVTEDKYISTFLDSCNSEKNLIFSDNNCPCEFYNMNLNDIKYMRKLYAYYMLFDIYKKNNISGDFDKNGIYCYYLNKFMDIYEKKKESCIADVNNNCCKEFNKYIKENVNDTTLSSINNYCKGDKINKLFNAKSENLNQSDYRKASEKVYFNF
;
A
#
# COMPACT_ATOMS: atom_id res chain seq x y z
N MET A 1 -27.30 26.89 23.76
CA MET A 1 -26.86 25.52 23.45
C MET A 1 -25.47 25.63 22.85
N LYS A 2 -24.43 25.13 23.53
CA LYS A 2 -23.11 24.96 22.91
C LYS A 2 -23.16 23.64 22.14
N GLU A 3 -22.96 23.69 20.84
CA GLU A 3 -22.70 22.48 20.05
C GLU A 3 -21.44 21.83 20.62
N VAL A 4 -21.58 20.60 21.10
CA VAL A 4 -20.45 19.77 21.53
C VAL A 4 -19.85 19.20 20.25
N GLU A 5 -18.79 19.82 19.75
CA GLU A 5 -17.96 19.22 18.70
C GLU A 5 -17.46 17.85 19.21
N PRO A 6 -17.57 16.78 18.41
CA PRO A 6 -17.08 15.47 18.81
C PRO A 6 -15.58 15.51 19.08
N ASP A 7 -15.17 14.88 20.19
CA ASP A 7 -13.78 14.80 20.64
C ASP A 7 -12.87 14.28 19.50
N ASN A 8 -11.92 15.12 19.06
CA ASN A 8 -11.03 14.86 17.93
C ASN A 8 -10.24 13.54 18.07
N ASP A 9 -10.03 13.08 19.32
CA ASP A 9 -9.41 11.80 19.67
C ASP A 9 -10.26 10.58 19.23
N GLU A 10 -11.58 10.68 19.32
CA GLU A 10 -12.50 9.61 18.92
C GLU A 10 -12.60 9.50 17.39
N LEU A 11 -12.64 10.65 16.70
CA LEU A 11 -12.66 10.73 15.24
C LEU A 11 -11.43 10.11 14.60
N PHE A 12 -10.24 10.34 15.16
CA PHE A 12 -9.01 9.75 14.63
C PHE A 12 -8.88 8.24 14.92
N LYS A 13 -9.17 7.76 16.14
CA LYS A 13 -9.16 6.31 16.43
C LYS A 13 -10.09 5.58 15.50
N LYS A 14 -11.27 6.17 15.27
CA LYS A 14 -12.24 5.67 14.31
C LYS A 14 -11.63 5.66 12.90
N ALA A 15 -11.01 6.74 12.43
CA ALA A 15 -10.43 6.80 11.08
C ALA A 15 -9.20 5.89 10.87
N TYR A 16 -8.28 5.79 11.83
CA TYR A 16 -7.14 4.87 11.81
C TYR A 16 -7.62 3.42 11.79
N ASN A 17 -8.55 3.06 12.68
CA ASN A 17 -9.13 1.72 12.70
C ASN A 17 -9.93 1.45 11.44
N LEU A 18 -10.63 2.44 10.88
CA LEU A 18 -11.37 2.31 9.62
C LEU A 18 -10.43 2.07 8.44
N LYS A 19 -9.35 2.83 8.26
CA LYS A 19 -8.40 2.58 7.16
C LYS A 19 -7.60 1.31 7.33
N LYS A 20 -7.19 1.00 8.57
CA LYS A 20 -6.59 -0.29 8.90
C LYS A 20 -7.54 -1.44 8.56
N ASN A 21 -8.83 -1.29 8.88
CA ASN A 21 -9.87 -2.27 8.55
C ASN A 21 -10.13 -2.32 7.04
N GLU A 22 -10.13 -1.19 6.33
CA GLU A 22 -10.28 -1.10 4.88
C GLU A 22 -9.13 -1.81 4.16
N LEU A 23 -7.89 -1.46 4.48
CA LEU A 23 -6.69 -2.12 3.96
C LEU A 23 -6.72 -3.62 4.28
N PHE A 24 -7.08 -3.99 5.52
CA PHE A 24 -7.17 -5.39 5.93
C PHE A 24 -8.23 -6.16 5.12
N LYS A 25 -9.40 -5.57 4.90
CA LYS A 25 -10.45 -6.14 4.04
C LYS A 25 -9.97 -6.32 2.60
N PHE A 26 -9.29 -5.33 2.03
CA PHE A 26 -8.68 -5.45 0.71
C PHE A 26 -7.61 -6.55 0.69
N TYR A 27 -6.76 -6.63 1.71
CA TYR A 27 -5.71 -7.65 1.79
C TYR A 27 -6.30 -9.07 1.87
N ILE A 28 -7.40 -9.27 2.61
CA ILE A 28 -8.14 -10.54 2.61
C ILE A 28 -8.70 -10.83 1.22
N GLU A 29 -9.37 -9.87 0.59
CA GLU A 29 -10.01 -10.07 -0.70
C GLU A 29 -8.99 -10.32 -1.82
N PHE A 30 -7.86 -9.61 -1.83
CA PHE A 30 -6.78 -9.81 -2.78
C PHE A 30 -6.10 -11.17 -2.65
N ASN A 31 -6.09 -11.75 -1.45
CA ASN A 31 -5.49 -13.05 -1.20
C ASN A 31 -6.38 -14.24 -1.54
N LYS A 32 -7.65 -14.02 -1.89
CA LYS A 32 -8.55 -15.11 -2.26
C LYS A 32 -8.03 -15.83 -3.49
N ASN A 33 -8.02 -17.16 -3.41
CA ASN A 33 -7.67 -18.00 -4.55
C ASN A 33 -8.75 -17.90 -5.61
N CYS A 34 -8.34 -18.09 -6.87
CA CYS A 34 -9.29 -18.32 -7.93
C CYS A 34 -10.08 -19.60 -7.68
N ASN A 35 -11.40 -19.51 -7.86
CA ASN A 35 -12.32 -20.63 -7.75
C ASN A 35 -13.23 -20.66 -8.98
N ASN A 36 -13.84 -21.81 -9.27
CA ASN A 36 -14.64 -22.01 -10.47
C ASN A 36 -15.93 -21.16 -10.53
N ASN A 37 -16.34 -20.59 -9.40
CA ASN A 37 -17.53 -19.74 -9.29
C ASN A 37 -17.19 -18.24 -9.38
N ASP A 38 -15.90 -17.88 -9.51
CA ASP A 38 -15.41 -16.52 -9.60
C ASP A 38 -15.27 -16.17 -11.10
N GLU A 39 -16.17 -15.31 -11.60
CA GLU A 39 -16.22 -14.93 -13.02
C GLU A 39 -14.89 -14.28 -13.45
N GLU A 40 -14.29 -13.49 -12.57
CA GLU A 40 -13.01 -12.83 -12.79
C GLU A 40 -11.84 -13.82 -12.90
N CYS A 41 -12.01 -15.07 -12.46
CA CYS A 41 -11.03 -16.12 -12.66
C CYS A 41 -11.16 -16.88 -13.98
N LYS A 42 -12.29 -16.74 -14.69
CA LYS A 42 -12.49 -17.44 -15.95
C LYS A 42 -11.58 -16.90 -17.04
N GLY A 43 -11.06 -17.82 -17.86
CA GLY A 43 -10.19 -17.51 -19.00
C GLY A 43 -8.84 -16.91 -18.63
N ILE A 44 -8.38 -17.03 -17.37
CA ILE A 44 -6.99 -16.67 -17.04
C ILE A 44 -6.08 -17.82 -17.45
N GLU A 45 -5.22 -17.59 -18.43
CA GLU A 45 -4.17 -18.52 -18.80
C GLU A 45 -2.86 -18.14 -18.09
N ILE A 46 -2.20 -19.13 -17.50
CA ILE A 46 -0.89 -18.92 -16.86
C ILE A 46 0.18 -18.96 -17.94
N PRO A 47 1.01 -17.91 -18.10
CA PRO A 47 2.12 -17.92 -19.05
C PRO A 47 3.11 -19.06 -18.79
N ASP A 48 3.67 -19.64 -19.85
CA ASP A 48 4.65 -20.74 -19.74
C ASP A 48 5.84 -20.38 -18.86
N SER A 49 6.27 -19.12 -18.89
CA SER A 49 7.34 -18.56 -18.06
C SER A 49 7.07 -18.66 -16.54
N LEU A 50 5.81 -18.79 -16.13
CA LEU A 50 5.39 -18.91 -14.73
C LEU A 50 4.99 -20.33 -14.34
N LYS A 51 4.65 -21.21 -15.29
CA LYS A 51 4.17 -22.58 -15.04
C LYS A 51 5.16 -23.43 -14.23
N THR A 52 6.45 -23.19 -14.39
CA THR A 52 7.53 -23.90 -13.67
C THR A 52 7.66 -23.45 -12.21
N ASN A 53 7.05 -22.32 -11.83
CA ASN A 53 7.05 -21.80 -10.47
C ASN A 53 5.61 -21.75 -9.93
N ASN A 54 5.21 -22.80 -9.20
CA ASN A 54 3.86 -22.93 -8.64
C ASN A 54 3.44 -21.74 -7.76
N TYR A 55 4.40 -21.16 -7.01
CA TYR A 55 4.13 -19.99 -6.18
C TYR A 55 3.77 -18.77 -7.02
N LEU A 56 4.59 -18.43 -8.02
CA LEU A 56 4.33 -17.30 -8.91
C LEU A 56 3.11 -17.52 -9.79
N SER A 57 2.85 -18.76 -10.22
CA SER A 57 1.62 -19.17 -10.91
C SER A 57 0.37 -18.82 -10.09
N LYS A 58 0.35 -19.22 -8.80
CA LYS A 58 -0.78 -18.90 -7.90
C LYS A 58 -0.89 -17.39 -7.64
N LEU A 59 0.24 -16.70 -7.47
CA LEU A 59 0.25 -15.26 -7.27
C LEU A 59 -0.29 -14.51 -8.49
N TYR A 60 0.08 -14.96 -9.69
CA TYR A 60 -0.36 -14.40 -10.96
C TYR A 60 -1.87 -14.53 -11.12
N LEU A 61 -2.45 -15.72 -10.85
CA LEU A 61 -3.90 -15.91 -10.88
C LEU A 61 -4.62 -14.91 -9.95
N LYS A 62 -4.13 -14.74 -8.72
CA LYS A 62 -4.69 -13.77 -7.76
C LYS A 62 -4.59 -12.34 -8.29
N TYR A 63 -3.43 -11.97 -8.82
CA TYR A 63 -3.18 -10.64 -9.38
C TYR A 63 -4.14 -10.34 -10.54
N ILE A 64 -4.25 -11.23 -11.54
CA ILE A 64 -5.11 -11.02 -12.70
C ILE A 64 -6.59 -10.97 -12.32
N ARG A 65 -7.02 -11.84 -11.41
CA ARG A 65 -8.35 -11.76 -10.80
C ARG A 65 -8.60 -10.38 -10.19
N ASN A 66 -7.65 -9.85 -9.40
CA ASN A 66 -7.80 -8.54 -8.77
C ASN A 66 -7.83 -7.39 -9.79
N ILE A 67 -7.04 -7.49 -10.88
CA ILE A 67 -7.05 -6.54 -12.00
C ILE A 67 -8.40 -6.54 -12.72
N LYS A 68 -8.97 -7.71 -13.03
CA LYS A 68 -10.31 -7.86 -13.61
C LYS A 68 -11.39 -7.27 -12.69
N ASN A 69 -11.30 -7.52 -11.38
CA ASN A 69 -12.20 -6.94 -10.38
C ASN A 69 -12.12 -5.41 -10.30
N ILE A 70 -10.94 -4.83 -10.52
CA ILE A 70 -10.78 -3.36 -10.59
C ILE A 70 -11.41 -2.82 -11.86
N LYS A 71 -11.24 -3.50 -13.01
CA LYS A 71 -11.82 -3.10 -14.30
C LYS A 71 -13.34 -3.03 -14.26
N THR A 72 -13.98 -4.04 -13.69
CA THR A 72 -15.43 -4.24 -13.90
C THR A 72 -16.30 -3.20 -13.19
N GLU A 73 -15.76 -2.31 -12.35
CA GLU A 73 -16.43 -1.30 -11.48
C GLU A 73 -17.62 -1.81 -10.63
N ASN A 74 -18.18 -2.98 -10.94
CA ASN A 74 -19.44 -3.54 -10.47
C ASN A 74 -19.24 -4.67 -9.48
N PHE A 75 -18.01 -4.95 -9.06
CA PHE A 75 -17.81 -5.88 -7.97
C PHE A 75 -18.29 -5.25 -6.66
N SER A 76 -19.53 -5.58 -6.29
CA SER A 76 -20.23 -5.14 -5.08
C SER A 76 -19.37 -5.27 -3.82
N LYS A 77 -18.43 -6.23 -3.79
CA LYS A 77 -17.49 -6.45 -2.68
C LYS A 77 -16.41 -5.38 -2.55
N PHE A 78 -15.85 -4.86 -3.64
CA PHE A 78 -14.89 -3.75 -3.54
C PHE A 78 -15.60 -2.42 -3.27
N LYS A 79 -16.77 -2.21 -3.88
CA LYS A 79 -17.65 -1.08 -3.55
C LYS A 79 -18.07 -1.08 -2.07
N SER A 80 -18.31 -2.25 -1.47
CA SER A 80 -18.69 -2.34 -0.06
C SER A 80 -17.52 -2.14 0.92
N ILE A 81 -16.26 -2.29 0.48
CA ILE A 81 -15.08 -2.08 1.34
C ILE A 81 -14.81 -0.57 1.54
N ASN A 82 -14.81 0.23 0.47
CA ASN A 82 -14.46 1.66 0.54
C ASN A 82 -15.59 2.63 0.17
N GLN A 83 -16.84 2.17 0.13
CA GLN A 83 -18.06 2.99 -0.04
C GLN A 83 -18.02 3.96 -1.26
N GLY A 84 -17.27 3.66 -2.31
CA GLY A 84 -17.15 4.54 -3.48
C GLY A 84 -16.20 4.04 -4.57
N ASN A 85 -16.02 4.85 -5.63
CA ASN A 85 -15.22 4.55 -6.83
C ASN A 85 -13.79 5.13 -6.77
N ASN A 86 -13.10 5.12 -5.62
CA ASN A 86 -11.70 5.56 -5.57
C ASN A 86 -10.77 4.45 -6.10
N ILE A 87 -10.67 4.39 -7.44
CA ILE A 87 -9.88 3.43 -8.18
C ILE A 87 -8.38 3.58 -7.86
N GLU A 88 -7.89 4.81 -7.75
CA GLU A 88 -6.48 5.09 -7.44
C GLU A 88 -6.06 4.50 -6.08
N GLN A 89 -6.89 4.67 -5.06
CA GLN A 89 -6.65 4.08 -3.74
C GLN A 89 -6.64 2.54 -3.79
N ARG A 90 -7.50 1.92 -4.60
CA ARG A 90 -7.47 0.46 -4.83
C ARG A 90 -6.17 0.03 -5.50
N CYS A 91 -5.67 0.80 -6.45
CA CYS A 91 -4.36 0.55 -7.06
C CYS A 91 -3.23 0.63 -6.03
N ILE A 92 -3.22 1.66 -5.17
CA ILE A 92 -2.23 1.80 -4.09
C ILE A 92 -2.26 0.58 -3.16
N TYR A 93 -3.45 0.11 -2.77
CA TYR A 93 -3.56 -1.08 -1.93
C TYR A 93 -3.12 -2.37 -2.63
N LEU A 94 -3.48 -2.54 -3.91
CA LEU A 94 -3.04 -3.70 -4.70
C LEU A 94 -1.50 -3.71 -4.84
N LYS A 95 -0.90 -2.54 -5.05
CA LYS A 95 0.56 -2.35 -5.12
C LYS A 95 1.23 -2.69 -3.79
N TYR A 96 0.71 -2.16 -2.69
CA TYR A 96 1.23 -2.49 -1.37
C TYR A 96 1.15 -4.00 -1.10
N TRP A 97 0.02 -4.63 -1.41
CA TRP A 97 -0.15 -6.08 -1.27
C TRP A 97 0.86 -6.86 -2.11
N ILE A 98 1.01 -6.57 -3.41
CA ILE A 98 1.93 -7.33 -4.26
C ILE A 98 3.39 -7.15 -3.82
N TYR A 99 3.78 -5.92 -3.45
CA TYR A 99 5.14 -5.66 -2.98
C TYR A 99 5.42 -6.31 -1.63
N ASP A 100 4.44 -6.42 -0.74
CA ASP A 100 4.57 -7.16 0.50
C ASP A 100 4.73 -8.66 0.26
N ILE A 101 3.91 -9.24 -0.62
CA ILE A 101 4.03 -10.65 -0.98
C ILE A 101 5.39 -10.94 -1.64
N ILE A 102 5.81 -10.14 -2.63
CA ILE A 102 7.11 -10.30 -3.31
C ILE A 102 8.27 -10.13 -2.31
N SER A 103 8.27 -9.05 -1.52
CA SER A 103 9.37 -8.73 -0.58
C SER A 103 9.66 -9.83 0.43
N ASN A 104 8.64 -10.62 0.80
CA ASN A 104 8.73 -11.64 1.83
C ASN A 104 8.96 -13.05 1.27
N ASN A 105 8.66 -13.31 0.00
CA ASN A 105 8.59 -14.68 -0.53
C ASN A 105 9.39 -14.91 -1.82
N VAL A 106 9.86 -13.84 -2.49
CA VAL A 106 10.66 -13.95 -3.72
C VAL A 106 12.07 -13.44 -3.45
N THR A 107 13.07 -14.22 -3.82
CA THR A 107 14.47 -13.97 -3.46
C THR A 107 15.35 -13.53 -4.63
N GLU A 108 14.91 -13.71 -5.87
CA GLU A 108 15.71 -13.39 -7.06
C GLU A 108 14.98 -12.43 -8.01
N ASP A 109 15.69 -11.41 -8.48
CA ASP A 109 15.15 -10.38 -9.37
C ASP A 109 14.64 -10.94 -10.70
N LYS A 110 15.24 -12.02 -11.21
CA LYS A 110 14.77 -12.67 -12.44
C LYS A 110 13.31 -13.12 -12.34
N TYR A 111 12.92 -13.67 -11.19
CA TYR A 111 11.56 -14.14 -10.94
C TYR A 111 10.58 -12.99 -10.78
N ILE A 112 11.03 -11.90 -10.18
CA ILE A 112 10.26 -10.66 -10.04
C ILE A 112 9.99 -10.06 -11.42
N SER A 113 11.02 -9.92 -12.26
CA SER A 113 10.88 -9.39 -13.62
C SER A 113 9.91 -10.25 -14.42
N THR A 114 10.13 -11.57 -14.48
CA THR A 114 9.23 -12.48 -15.21
C THR A 114 7.78 -12.37 -14.74
N PHE A 115 7.57 -12.27 -13.42
CA PHE A 115 6.24 -12.09 -12.85
C PHE A 115 5.61 -10.76 -13.25
N LEU A 116 6.31 -9.63 -13.07
CA LEU A 116 5.79 -8.29 -13.36
C LEU A 116 5.55 -8.09 -14.87
N ASP A 117 6.42 -8.61 -15.73
CA ASP A 117 6.28 -8.54 -17.18
C ASP A 117 5.04 -9.33 -17.64
N SER A 118 4.85 -10.54 -17.10
CA SER A 118 3.64 -11.35 -17.34
C SER A 118 2.37 -10.64 -16.89
N CYS A 119 2.41 -10.08 -15.68
CA CYS A 119 1.30 -9.30 -15.11
C CYS A 119 0.95 -8.07 -15.95
N ASN A 120 1.96 -7.34 -16.44
CA ASN A 120 1.76 -6.15 -17.27
C ASN A 120 1.23 -6.49 -18.66
N SER A 121 1.72 -7.57 -19.28
CA SER A 121 1.22 -8.05 -20.57
C SER A 121 -0.27 -8.37 -20.49
N GLU A 122 -0.68 -9.21 -19.54
CA GLU A 122 -2.09 -9.59 -19.38
C GLU A 122 -2.97 -8.42 -18.96
N LYS A 123 -2.47 -7.55 -18.07
CA LYS A 123 -3.16 -6.31 -17.71
C LYS A 123 -3.45 -5.43 -18.93
N ASN A 124 -2.50 -5.30 -19.86
CA ASN A 124 -2.68 -4.50 -21.07
C ASN A 124 -3.70 -5.13 -22.02
N LEU A 125 -3.81 -6.46 -22.07
CA LEU A 125 -4.90 -7.14 -22.78
C LEU A 125 -6.25 -6.88 -22.14
N ILE A 126 -6.32 -6.95 -20.80
CA ILE A 126 -7.54 -6.66 -20.04
C ILE A 126 -7.96 -5.21 -20.23
N PHE A 127 -7.02 -4.27 -20.32
CA PHE A 127 -7.27 -2.84 -20.54
C PHE A 127 -6.74 -2.39 -21.91
N SER A 128 -7.24 -3.02 -22.98
CA SER A 128 -6.82 -2.79 -24.38
C SER A 128 -6.90 -1.33 -24.85
N ASP A 129 -7.76 -0.56 -24.21
CA ASP A 129 -8.04 0.85 -24.44
C ASP A 129 -7.08 1.76 -23.62
N ASN A 130 -6.00 1.19 -23.09
CA ASN A 130 -4.89 1.84 -22.34
C ASN A 130 -5.30 2.61 -21.08
N ASN A 131 -6.56 2.52 -20.66
CA ASN A 131 -7.09 3.22 -19.48
C ASN A 131 -6.92 2.42 -18.18
N CYS A 132 -5.87 1.59 -18.06
CA CYS A 132 -5.64 0.88 -16.82
C CYS A 132 -5.18 1.86 -15.73
N PRO A 133 -5.93 2.00 -14.62
CA PRO A 133 -5.58 2.94 -13.56
C PRO A 133 -4.35 2.50 -12.74
N CYS A 134 -4.05 1.20 -12.75
CA CYS A 134 -2.97 0.61 -11.96
C CYS A 134 -1.79 0.21 -12.86
N GLU A 135 -0.83 1.11 -13.08
CA GLU A 135 0.40 0.84 -13.83
C GLU A 135 1.45 0.23 -12.90
N PHE A 136 2.06 -0.89 -13.25
CA PHE A 136 3.13 -1.51 -12.47
C PHE A 136 4.46 -1.37 -13.21
N TYR A 137 5.47 -0.82 -12.52
CA TYR A 137 6.81 -0.70 -13.09
C TYR A 137 7.68 -1.88 -12.69
N ASN A 138 8.53 -2.34 -13.60
CA ASN A 138 9.46 -3.43 -13.32
C ASN A 138 10.59 -2.92 -12.41
N MET A 139 10.71 -3.49 -11.22
CA MET A 139 11.62 -3.06 -10.15
C MET A 139 12.35 -4.28 -9.59
N ASN A 140 13.61 -4.10 -9.17
CA ASN A 140 14.33 -5.14 -8.43
C ASN A 140 13.79 -5.29 -7.00
N LEU A 141 14.21 -6.35 -6.30
CA LEU A 141 13.76 -6.68 -4.94
C LEU A 141 14.06 -5.55 -3.94
N ASN A 142 15.17 -4.84 -4.09
CA ASN A 142 15.53 -3.74 -3.19
C ASN A 142 14.59 -2.54 -3.37
N ASP A 143 14.30 -2.18 -4.61
CA ASP A 143 13.34 -1.13 -4.94
C ASP A 143 11.93 -1.50 -4.48
N ILE A 144 11.51 -2.76 -4.64
CA ILE A 144 10.23 -3.27 -4.14
C ILE A 144 10.15 -3.19 -2.61
N LYS A 145 11.20 -3.61 -1.90
CA LYS A 145 11.27 -3.51 -0.43
C LYS A 145 11.21 -2.06 0.04
N TYR A 146 11.90 -1.17 -0.68
CA TYR A 146 11.87 0.26 -0.42
C TYR A 146 10.47 0.85 -0.63
N MET A 147 9.85 0.59 -1.79
CA MET A 147 8.51 1.08 -2.10
C MET A 147 7.46 0.52 -1.14
N ARG A 148 7.53 -0.77 -0.78
CA ARG A 148 6.66 -1.36 0.25
C ARG A 148 6.72 -0.56 1.55
N LYS A 149 7.92 -0.25 2.04
CA LYS A 149 8.11 0.52 3.27
C LYS A 149 7.55 1.94 3.14
N LEU A 150 7.79 2.58 2.00
CA LEU A 150 7.27 3.93 1.74
C LEU A 150 5.74 3.95 1.66
N TYR A 151 5.10 2.98 1.00
CA TYR A 151 3.64 2.83 1.00
C TYR A 151 3.08 2.60 2.41
N ALA A 152 3.75 1.79 3.24
CA ALA A 152 3.33 1.57 4.63
C ALA A 152 3.26 2.88 5.44
N TYR A 153 4.24 3.76 5.25
CA TYR A 153 4.28 5.07 5.88
C TYR A 153 3.33 6.09 5.23
N TYR A 154 3.20 6.06 3.90
CA TYR A 154 2.25 6.88 3.17
C TYR A 154 0.81 6.63 3.60
N MET A 155 0.43 5.37 3.89
CA MET A 155 -0.90 5.07 4.42
C MET A 155 -1.17 5.72 5.78
N LEU A 156 -0.16 5.80 6.65
CA LEU A 156 -0.26 6.53 7.92
C LEU A 156 -0.42 8.04 7.66
N PHE A 157 0.38 8.59 6.76
CA PHE A 157 0.25 9.99 6.35
C PHE A 157 -1.12 10.32 5.76
N ASP A 158 -1.70 9.46 4.91
CA ASP A 158 -3.03 9.68 4.35
C ASP A 158 -4.10 9.70 5.45
N ILE A 159 -3.92 8.93 6.55
CA ILE A 159 -4.83 9.00 7.72
C ILE A 159 -4.67 10.36 8.41
N TYR A 160 -3.43 10.82 8.62
CA TYR A 160 -3.15 12.16 9.15
C TYR A 160 -3.84 13.25 8.32
N LYS A 161 -3.61 13.26 7.00
CA LYS A 161 -4.16 14.21 6.03
C LYS A 161 -5.68 14.33 6.09
N LYS A 162 -6.41 13.21 6.21
CA LYS A 162 -7.89 13.21 6.17
C LYS A 162 -8.56 13.69 7.47
N ASN A 163 -7.85 13.71 8.59
CA ASN A 163 -8.47 13.91 9.91
C ASN A 163 -8.05 15.20 10.63
N ASN A 164 -7.19 16.06 10.04
CA ASN A 164 -6.76 17.34 10.63
C ASN A 164 -6.49 17.27 12.15
N ILE A 165 -5.76 16.24 12.57
CA ILE A 165 -5.72 15.84 13.99
C ILE A 165 -4.90 16.87 14.79
N SER A 166 -5.41 17.25 15.96
CA SER A 166 -4.71 18.07 16.94
C SER A 166 -3.73 17.22 17.78
N GLY A 167 -2.67 17.84 18.30
CA GLY A 167 -1.46 17.18 18.82
C GLY A 167 -1.61 16.26 20.04
N ASP A 168 -2.80 16.12 20.63
CA ASP A 168 -3.01 15.35 21.87
C ASP A 168 -3.11 13.82 21.68
N PHE A 169 -3.17 13.35 20.42
CA PHE A 169 -3.37 11.93 20.11
C PHE A 169 -2.12 11.04 20.33
N ASP A 170 -0.92 11.57 20.12
CA ASP A 170 0.31 10.76 20.21
C ASP A 170 0.89 10.73 21.62
N LYS A 171 0.11 10.21 22.57
CA LYS A 171 0.48 10.15 24.00
C LYS A 171 1.88 9.54 24.24
N ASN A 172 2.34 8.69 23.32
CA ASN A 172 3.61 7.95 23.38
C ASN A 172 4.66 8.35 22.33
N GLY A 173 4.38 9.23 21.36
CA GLY A 173 5.34 9.64 20.32
C GLY A 173 5.51 8.67 19.13
N ILE A 174 4.76 7.55 19.10
CA ILE A 174 4.92 6.49 18.09
C ILE A 174 4.36 6.91 16.74
N TYR A 175 3.23 7.60 16.73
CA TYR A 175 2.61 8.02 15.47
C TYR A 175 3.45 9.09 14.79
N CYS A 176 3.95 10.05 15.56
CA CYS A 176 4.90 11.06 15.12
C CYS A 176 6.24 10.49 14.68
N TYR A 177 6.74 9.44 15.34
CA TYR A 177 7.91 8.71 14.85
C TYR A 177 7.70 8.23 13.40
N TYR A 178 6.55 7.62 13.10
CA TYR A 178 6.26 7.13 11.76
C TYR A 178 6.00 8.24 10.74
N LEU A 179 5.32 9.33 11.12
CA LEU A 179 5.14 10.50 10.26
C LEU A 179 6.48 11.18 9.93
N ASN A 180 7.39 11.28 10.90
CA ASN A 180 8.73 11.80 10.66
C ASN A 180 9.53 10.86 9.74
N LYS A 181 9.45 9.53 9.93
CA LYS A 181 10.06 8.57 9.00
C LYS A 181 9.48 8.65 7.59
N PHE A 182 8.18 8.91 7.45
CA PHE A 182 7.57 9.17 6.16
C PHE A 182 8.22 10.39 5.50
N MET A 183 8.25 11.52 6.22
CA MET A 183 8.81 12.78 5.74
C MET A 183 10.28 12.62 5.31
N ASP A 184 11.13 12.00 6.15
CA ASP A 184 12.54 11.75 5.84
C ASP A 184 12.72 10.94 4.54
N ILE A 185 11.97 9.85 4.40
CA ILE A 185 12.09 8.95 3.24
C ILE A 185 11.51 9.62 2.00
N TYR A 186 10.39 10.34 2.14
CA TYR A 186 9.74 11.07 1.07
C TYR A 186 10.66 12.14 0.49
N GLU A 187 11.24 13.01 1.31
CA GLU A 187 12.13 14.08 0.85
C GLU A 187 13.39 13.52 0.18
N LYS A 188 14.03 12.53 0.81
CA LYS A 188 15.17 11.84 0.20
C LYS A 188 14.82 11.22 -1.15
N LYS A 189 13.63 10.62 -1.28
CA LYS A 189 13.18 10.05 -2.56
C LYS A 189 12.90 11.14 -3.58
N LYS A 190 12.19 12.19 -3.19
CA LYS A 190 11.86 13.37 -4.01
C LYS A 190 13.13 13.96 -4.61
N GLU A 191 14.17 14.18 -3.81
CA GLU A 191 15.48 14.65 -4.27
C GLU A 191 16.15 13.66 -5.24
N SER A 192 16.25 12.38 -4.86
CA SER A 192 16.91 11.38 -5.70
C SER A 192 16.25 11.19 -7.06
N CYS A 193 14.93 11.38 -7.14
CA CYS A 193 14.16 11.24 -8.37
C CYS A 193 14.17 12.47 -9.27
N ILE A 194 14.85 13.56 -8.89
CA ILE A 194 15.12 14.70 -9.80
C ILE A 194 16.14 14.28 -10.85
N ALA A 195 17.17 13.54 -10.45
CA ALA A 195 18.28 13.16 -11.31
C ALA A 195 17.95 11.98 -12.25
N ASP A 196 17.00 11.12 -11.87
CA ASP A 196 16.65 9.91 -12.62
C ASP A 196 15.13 9.69 -12.67
N VAL A 197 14.43 10.60 -13.36
CA VAL A 197 12.98 10.58 -13.52
C VAL A 197 12.50 9.32 -14.25
N ASN A 198 13.36 8.72 -15.08
CA ASN A 198 13.01 7.56 -15.90
C ASN A 198 13.18 6.22 -15.18
N ASN A 199 13.86 6.20 -14.03
CA ASN A 199 13.93 5.03 -13.16
C ASN A 199 12.52 4.56 -12.75
N ASN A 200 12.27 3.26 -12.87
CA ASN A 200 10.98 2.65 -12.58
C ASN A 200 10.51 2.84 -11.13
N CYS A 201 11.43 2.84 -10.16
CA CYS A 201 11.11 3.17 -8.76
C CYS A 201 10.73 4.65 -8.59
N CYS A 202 11.35 5.55 -9.37
CA CYS A 202 10.98 6.97 -9.37
C CYS A 202 9.64 7.24 -10.07
N LYS A 203 9.32 6.53 -11.16
CA LYS A 203 7.99 6.58 -11.79
C LYS A 203 6.90 6.14 -10.83
N GLU A 204 7.12 5.04 -10.11
CA GLU A 204 6.21 4.55 -9.07
C GLU A 204 5.98 5.61 -7.99
N PHE A 205 7.07 6.17 -7.44
CA PHE A 205 7.00 7.20 -6.41
C PHE A 205 6.27 8.46 -6.86
N ASN A 206 6.63 8.98 -8.04
CA ASN A 206 6.06 10.23 -8.55
C ASN A 206 4.56 10.11 -8.76
N LYS A 207 4.11 9.04 -9.44
CA LYS A 207 2.71 8.82 -9.78
C LYS A 207 1.83 8.53 -8.58
N TYR A 208 2.24 7.61 -7.70
CA TYR A 208 1.34 7.07 -6.68
C TYR A 208 1.52 7.68 -5.28
N ILE A 209 2.60 8.44 -5.05
CA ILE A 209 2.88 9.03 -3.74
C ILE A 209 3.02 10.54 -3.87
N LYS A 210 3.98 11.03 -4.66
CA LYS A 210 4.29 12.47 -4.77
C LYS A 210 3.09 13.30 -5.21
N GLU A 211 2.38 12.89 -6.26
CA GLU A 211 1.18 13.59 -6.75
C GLU A 211 0.07 13.71 -5.70
N ASN A 212 0.05 12.80 -4.71
CA ASN A 212 -0.97 12.76 -3.66
C ASN A 212 -0.55 13.43 -2.35
N VAL A 213 0.72 13.82 -2.22
CA VAL A 213 1.28 14.47 -1.03
C VAL A 213 1.35 15.98 -1.25
N ASN A 214 0.63 16.73 -0.41
CA ASN A 214 0.69 18.18 -0.40
C ASN A 214 1.84 18.65 0.50
N ASP A 215 2.77 19.46 -0.03
CA ASP A 215 3.96 19.93 0.70
C ASP A 215 3.60 20.73 1.96
N THR A 216 2.47 21.44 1.99
CA THR A 216 1.96 22.15 3.19
C THR A 216 1.52 21.17 4.27
N THR A 217 0.76 20.13 3.91
CA THR A 217 0.35 19.06 4.84
C THR A 217 1.55 18.25 5.33
N LEU A 218 2.56 18.05 4.48
CA LEU A 218 3.80 17.40 4.89
C LEU A 218 4.54 18.25 5.92
N SER A 219 4.68 19.55 5.66
CA SER A 219 5.34 20.49 6.57
C SER A 219 4.62 20.65 7.91
N SER A 220 3.29 20.47 7.94
CA SER A 220 2.52 20.54 9.18
C SER A 220 2.79 19.38 10.15
N ILE A 221 3.41 18.29 9.69
CA ILE A 221 3.86 17.20 10.58
C ILE A 221 4.79 17.75 11.66
N ASN A 222 5.71 18.64 11.32
CA ASN A 222 6.64 19.25 12.29
C ASN A 222 5.91 20.02 13.38
N ASN A 223 4.79 20.66 13.05
CA ASN A 223 3.96 21.38 14.02
C ASN A 223 3.10 20.43 14.85
N TYR A 224 2.55 19.40 14.21
CA TYR A 224 1.74 18.36 14.86
C TYR A 224 2.56 17.56 15.88
N CYS A 225 3.82 17.26 15.55
CA CYS A 225 4.73 16.45 16.33
C CYS A 225 5.60 17.25 17.30
N LYS A 226 5.19 18.46 17.70
CA LYS A 226 5.93 19.25 18.70
C LYS A 226 5.76 18.65 20.10
N GLY A 227 6.84 18.08 20.66
CA GLY A 227 6.88 17.68 22.07
C GLY A 227 8.09 16.82 22.46
N ASP A 228 8.57 16.98 23.70
CA ASP A 228 9.77 16.31 24.26
C ASP A 228 9.73 14.76 24.26
N LYS A 229 8.57 14.16 23.99
CA LYS A 229 8.37 12.70 24.04
C LYS A 229 8.98 11.96 22.84
N ILE A 230 9.15 12.63 21.70
CA ILE A 230 9.78 12.02 20.51
C ILE A 230 11.27 11.73 20.77
N ASN A 231 11.96 12.64 21.47
CA ASN A 231 13.37 12.48 21.84
C ASN A 231 13.61 11.26 22.74
N LYS A 232 12.61 10.80 23.50
CA LYS A 232 12.71 9.59 24.33
C LYS A 232 12.67 8.29 23.51
N LEU A 233 11.94 8.24 22.40
CA LEU A 233 11.88 7.08 21.49
C LEU A 233 13.16 6.92 20.66
N PHE A 234 13.76 8.03 20.20
CA PHE A 234 15.07 7.98 19.53
C PHE A 234 16.16 7.36 20.41
N ASN A 235 16.05 7.50 21.74
CA ASN A 235 16.99 6.95 22.71
C ASN A 235 16.63 5.53 23.19
N ALA A 236 15.42 5.05 22.92
CA ALA A 236 14.93 3.75 23.38
C ALA A 236 14.45 2.89 22.21
N LYS A 237 15.33 1.97 21.78
CA LYS A 237 15.13 0.86 20.82
C LYS A 237 15.05 1.21 19.33
N SER A 238 16.14 0.81 18.67
CA SER A 238 16.18 0.22 17.34
C SER A 238 15.29 -1.04 17.24
N GLU A 239 13.97 -0.88 17.25
CA GLU A 239 13.08 -1.98 16.86
C GLU A 239 13.16 -2.18 15.33
N ASN A 240 13.61 -3.37 14.96
CA ASN A 240 13.93 -3.77 13.60
C ASN A 240 12.62 -4.00 12.79
N LEU A 241 12.17 -2.97 12.08
CA LEU A 241 10.98 -2.97 11.21
C LEU A 241 11.10 -3.82 9.94
N ASN A 242 12.11 -4.70 9.84
CA ASN A 242 12.04 -5.81 8.88
C ASN A 242 10.86 -6.76 9.18
N GLN A 243 10.31 -6.71 10.39
CA GLN A 243 8.96 -7.18 10.70
C GLN A 243 8.03 -5.97 10.75
N SER A 244 7.17 -5.79 9.74
CA SER A 244 6.16 -4.74 9.78
C SER A 244 5.19 -4.99 10.94
N ASP A 245 4.78 -3.94 11.67
CA ASP A 245 3.71 -4.01 12.67
C ASP A 245 2.37 -4.50 12.07
N TYR A 246 2.23 -4.45 10.74
CA TYR A 246 1.10 -5.02 10.01
C TYR A 246 1.08 -6.55 10.05
N ARG A 247 2.26 -7.19 10.07
CA ARG A 247 2.39 -8.64 10.17
C ARG A 247 2.03 -9.15 11.57
N LYS A 248 2.49 -8.49 12.65
CA LYS A 248 2.11 -8.88 14.02
C LYS A 248 0.61 -8.67 14.31
N ALA A 249 -0.03 -7.71 13.63
CA ALA A 249 -1.49 -7.55 13.67
C ALA A 249 -2.23 -8.62 12.84
N SER A 250 -1.65 -9.13 11.75
CA SER A 250 -2.21 -10.25 10.96
C SER A 250 -1.92 -11.64 11.54
N GLU A 251 -0.81 -11.80 12.28
CA GLU A 251 -0.40 -13.06 12.93
C GLU A 251 -1.32 -13.45 14.08
N LYS A 252 -2.05 -12.50 14.69
CA LYS A 252 -3.10 -12.80 15.68
C LYS A 252 -4.42 -13.31 15.07
N VAL A 253 -4.58 -13.29 13.75
CA VAL A 253 -5.86 -13.63 13.09
C VAL A 253 -5.72 -14.77 12.05
N TYR A 254 -4.52 -15.08 11.55
CA TYR A 254 -4.36 -16.11 10.50
C TYR A 254 -3.07 -16.92 10.63
N PHE A 255 -3.11 -17.96 11.47
CA PHE A 255 -2.34 -19.18 11.22
C PHE A 255 -3.27 -20.38 11.34
N ASN A 256 -3.82 -20.80 10.20
CA ASN A 256 -3.88 -22.20 9.82
C ASN A 256 -3.64 -22.21 8.30
N PHE A 257 -2.47 -22.74 7.94
CA PHE A 257 -2.05 -23.03 6.57
C PHE A 257 -2.95 -24.09 5.93
#